data_AF-A0A0P0GAT6-F1
#
_entry.id   AF-A0A0P0GAT6-F1
#
_cell.length_a   1.000
_cell.length_b   1.000
_cell.length_c   1.000
_cell.angle_alpha   90.00
_cell.angle_beta   90.00
_cell.angle_gamma   90.00
#
_symmetry.space_group_name_H-M   'P 1'
#
loop_
_entity.id
_entity.type
_entity.pdbx_description
1 polymer ?
#
loop_
_entity_poly.entity_id
_entity_poly.type
_entity_poly.pdbx_seq_one_letter_code
_entity_poly.pdbx_strand_id
1 'polypeptide(L)'
;MKKNIYFLAGMLSFGALFTGCDDDDFGKAVTITVENATNLESDVFGVDVTEGQPVQLKPFIMPESARENAVSYHFAGEPSGAIDLSADGLITPKLTTPAEGNIPFPLGTDTIIVRVDDGSGTFVRYPIRVISKIVLVSSITIQSAGQSVEVENGKTFNLAQYVTINPNNATDKSVTYSSADETVATVDQDGLITVIGEVGQTTDIYITANDRGKQTATCRVKVAAEAPMYVGFPFSDNWNYSSNLGTKEGDMKNLFDDKNSTFWAPEIITRPIYDPVCYLDLNLGQIIKFGQLGYRHRNLNYSHLQCHTFKLEAKKVESDAWTDLGEYVTEALKVDDYQLFQVEPTEAQYIRITFIKGHLRSGYTDWDYSETGNVSVGDLQVFIYNR
;
A
#
# COMPACT_ATOMS: atom_id res chain seq x y z
N MET A 1 3.36 23.78 5.12
CA MET A 1 2.85 25.15 4.90
C MET A 1 2.96 25.95 6.20
N LYS A 2 4.03 26.70 6.39
CA LYS A 2 4.08 27.79 7.37
C LYS A 2 4.18 29.08 6.56
N LYS A 3 3.13 29.91 6.60
CA LYS A 3 3.18 31.29 6.12
C LYS A 3 4.09 32.05 7.10
N ASN A 4 5.38 32.13 6.80
CA ASN A 4 6.25 33.05 7.50
C ASN A 4 6.07 34.43 6.86
N ILE A 5 5.11 35.18 7.38
CA ILE A 5 5.03 36.63 7.21
C ILE A 5 6.25 37.20 7.95
N TYR A 6 7.33 37.45 7.22
CA TYR A 6 8.44 38.23 7.75
C TYR A 6 8.03 39.70 7.70
N PHE A 7 7.43 40.17 8.80
CA PHE A 7 7.40 41.59 9.11
C PHE A 7 8.88 42.03 9.23
N LEU A 8 9.30 42.94 8.35
CA LEU A 8 10.66 43.47 8.35
C LEU A 8 10.85 44.37 9.58
N ALA A 9 11.16 43.76 10.72
CA ALA A 9 11.76 44.41 11.87
C ALA A 9 13.25 44.59 11.57
N GLY A 10 13.60 45.67 10.87
CA GLY A 10 14.97 45.92 10.47
C GLY A 10 15.18 47.34 9.99
N MET A 11 15.13 48.31 10.91
CA MET A 11 16.05 49.45 11.00
C MET A 11 15.61 50.38 12.15
N LEU A 12 15.96 49.98 13.37
CA LEU A 12 16.06 50.87 14.53
C LEU A 12 17.48 51.42 14.58
N SER A 13 17.72 52.57 13.94
CA SER A 13 18.76 53.53 14.34
C SER A 13 18.76 54.72 13.38
N PHE A 14 18.31 55.88 13.86
CA PHE A 14 19.09 57.11 13.97
C PHE A 14 18.16 58.20 14.49
N GLY A 15 18.24 58.47 15.80
CA GLY A 15 17.74 59.71 16.36
C GLY A 15 18.65 60.83 15.87
N ALA A 16 18.22 61.56 14.84
CA ALA A 16 18.76 62.86 14.51
C ALA A 16 17.78 63.93 15.03
N LEU A 17 18.25 64.69 16.01
CA LEU A 17 17.63 65.91 16.51
C LEU A 17 17.43 66.89 15.34
N PHE A 18 16.20 67.32 15.10
CA PHE A 18 15.93 68.56 14.36
C PHE A 18 15.16 69.52 15.27
N THR A 19 15.86 70.57 15.68
CA THR A 19 15.28 71.82 16.18
C THR A 19 15.32 72.84 15.04
N GLY A 20 14.18 73.42 14.69
CA GLY A 20 14.09 74.71 13.99
C GLY A 20 13.37 74.72 12.63
N CYS A 21 12.16 75.29 12.63
CA CYS A 21 11.36 75.95 11.58
C CYS A 21 11.66 75.70 10.09
N ASP A 22 10.67 75.28 9.31
CA ASP A 22 9.59 76.11 8.75
C ASP A 22 8.42 75.21 8.32
N ASP A 23 7.19 75.67 8.54
CA ASP A 23 5.94 75.03 8.12
C ASP A 23 5.80 75.17 6.59
N ASP A 24 6.00 74.06 5.86
CA ASP A 24 5.52 73.73 4.50
C ASP A 24 6.45 72.75 3.75
N ASP A 25 7.53 72.25 4.37
CA ASP A 25 8.39 71.23 3.74
C ASP A 25 7.91 69.82 4.11
N PHE A 26 7.13 69.19 3.24
CA PHE A 26 6.84 67.76 3.30
C PHE A 26 8.19 67.03 3.25
N GLY A 27 8.71 66.62 4.41
CA GLY A 27 10.10 66.15 4.53
C GLY A 27 10.45 65.10 3.47
N LYS A 28 11.67 65.17 2.93
CA LYS A 28 12.14 64.28 1.85
C LYS A 28 12.08 62.80 2.24
N ALA A 29 11.74 61.95 1.27
CA ALA A 29 11.71 60.51 1.40
C ALA A 29 13.10 59.95 1.70
N VAL A 30 13.16 59.13 2.74
CA VAL A 30 14.37 58.40 3.17
C VAL A 30 14.38 57.00 2.56
N THR A 31 13.21 56.40 2.35
CA THR A 31 13.07 55.04 1.80
C THR A 31 11.75 54.89 1.05
N ILE A 32 11.78 54.08 0.00
CA ILE A 32 10.63 53.57 -0.72
C ILE A 32 10.73 52.05 -0.82
N THR A 33 9.63 51.34 -0.66
CA THR A 33 9.50 49.89 -0.92
C THR A 33 8.25 49.64 -1.75
N VAL A 34 8.12 48.46 -2.37
CA VAL A 34 6.88 48.03 -3.03
C VAL A 34 6.29 46.87 -2.24
N GLU A 35 5.06 47.01 -1.75
CA GLU A 35 4.41 45.99 -0.91
C GLU A 35 4.21 44.65 -1.63
N ASN A 36 4.03 44.69 -2.96
CA ASN A 36 3.89 43.51 -3.80
C ASN A 36 5.22 42.81 -4.11
N ALA A 37 6.37 43.40 -3.73
CA ALA A 37 7.66 42.78 -3.98
C ALA A 37 7.94 41.66 -2.98
N THR A 38 8.25 40.47 -3.49
CA THR A 38 8.58 39.28 -2.71
C THR A 38 10.01 38.84 -2.97
N ASN A 39 10.60 38.08 -2.05
CA ASN A 39 11.90 37.44 -2.28
C ASN A 39 11.74 36.35 -3.34
N LEU A 40 12.31 36.57 -4.52
CA LEU A 40 12.23 35.66 -5.66
C LEU A 40 13.28 34.56 -5.54
N GLU A 41 14.53 34.92 -5.28
CA GLU A 41 15.69 34.02 -5.16
C GLU A 41 16.81 34.71 -4.37
N SER A 42 17.37 34.03 -3.36
CA SER A 42 18.64 34.43 -2.71
C SER A 42 18.77 35.94 -2.40
N ASP A 43 17.75 36.50 -1.75
CA ASP A 43 17.67 37.93 -1.36
C ASP A 43 17.45 38.92 -2.51
N VAL A 44 17.11 38.44 -3.70
CA VAL A 44 16.60 39.26 -4.80
C VAL A 44 15.10 39.45 -4.63
N PHE A 45 14.70 40.65 -4.22
CA PHE A 45 13.28 41.03 -4.17
C PHE A 45 12.80 41.46 -5.55
N GLY A 46 11.60 41.09 -5.93
CA GLY A 46 10.96 41.46 -7.21
C GLY A 46 9.49 41.08 -7.24
N VAL A 47 8.85 41.19 -8.40
CA VAL A 47 7.41 40.92 -8.55
C VAL A 47 7.20 39.83 -9.60
N ASP A 48 6.56 38.73 -9.21
CA ASP A 48 6.05 37.74 -10.15
C ASP A 48 4.66 38.18 -10.65
N VAL A 49 4.50 38.24 -11.97
CA VAL A 49 3.25 38.63 -12.63
C VAL A 49 2.78 37.46 -13.49
N THR A 50 1.62 36.89 -13.17
CA THR A 50 1.05 35.80 -13.95
C THR A 50 0.54 36.31 -15.30
N GLU A 51 0.84 35.60 -16.39
CA GLU A 51 0.38 35.97 -17.73
C GLU A 51 -1.13 36.29 -17.77
N GLY A 52 -1.49 37.35 -18.48
CA GLY A 52 -2.86 37.84 -18.57
C GLY A 52 -3.47 38.41 -17.28
N GLN A 53 -2.70 38.57 -16.20
CA GLN A 53 -3.14 39.18 -14.94
C GLN A 53 -2.32 40.44 -14.64
N PRO A 54 -2.85 41.65 -14.92
CA PRO A 54 -2.18 42.90 -14.56
C PRO A 54 -2.03 43.06 -13.04
N VAL A 55 -0.94 43.69 -12.61
CA VAL A 55 -0.61 43.92 -11.19
C VAL A 55 -0.34 45.39 -10.96
N GLN A 56 -1.11 46.00 -10.07
CA GLN A 56 -0.89 47.38 -9.63
C GLN A 56 0.23 47.42 -8.59
N LEU A 57 1.27 48.21 -8.84
CA LEU A 57 2.32 48.48 -7.85
C LEU A 57 1.76 49.33 -6.71
N LYS A 58 2.15 48.96 -5.49
CA LYS A 58 1.82 49.68 -4.25
C LYS A 58 3.11 50.15 -3.58
N PRO A 59 3.63 51.33 -3.96
CA PRO A 59 4.78 51.90 -3.29
C PRO A 59 4.43 52.33 -1.87
N PHE A 60 5.36 52.15 -0.95
CA PHE A 60 5.27 52.59 0.43
C PHE A 60 6.48 53.47 0.77
N ILE A 61 6.24 54.71 1.16
CA ILE A 61 7.27 55.72 1.41
C ILE A 61 7.41 55.99 2.91
N MET A 62 8.66 56.17 3.36
CA MET A 62 9.02 56.65 4.70
C MET A 62 9.91 57.90 4.63
N PRO A 63 9.76 58.86 5.55
CA PRO A 63 8.75 58.91 6.63
C PRO A 63 7.34 59.19 6.09
N GLU A 64 6.32 59.05 6.96
CA GLU A 64 4.90 59.28 6.58
C GLU A 64 4.66 60.67 5.97
N SER A 65 5.39 61.69 6.46
CA SER A 65 5.33 63.05 5.92
C SER A 65 5.73 63.16 4.44
N ALA A 66 6.44 62.17 3.90
CA ALA A 66 6.89 62.12 2.51
C ALA A 66 5.91 61.37 1.58
N ARG A 67 4.77 60.87 2.10
CA ARG A 67 3.83 60.02 1.33
C ARG A 67 2.94 60.77 0.35
N GLU A 68 2.76 62.07 0.54
CA GLU A 68 2.03 62.93 -0.41
C GLU A 68 2.86 63.19 -1.70
N ASN A 69 4.14 62.80 -1.70
CA ASN A 69 5.02 62.97 -2.85
C ASN A 69 4.67 62.01 -3.99
N ALA A 70 4.75 62.50 -5.23
CA ALA A 70 4.49 61.70 -6.42
C ALA A 70 5.53 60.58 -6.58
N VAL A 71 5.09 59.43 -7.12
CA VAL A 71 5.94 58.29 -7.45
C VAL A 71 5.97 58.11 -8.96
N SER A 72 7.17 58.00 -9.52
CA SER A 72 7.40 57.67 -10.93
C SER A 72 7.90 56.24 -11.10
N TYR A 73 7.54 55.64 -12.24
CA TYR A 73 7.88 54.27 -12.61
C TYR A 73 8.56 54.27 -13.98
N HIS A 74 9.74 53.66 -14.06
CA HIS A 74 10.52 53.60 -15.30
C HIS A 74 11.17 52.25 -15.48
N PHE A 75 11.44 51.84 -16.73
CA PHE A 75 12.32 50.71 -16.97
C PHE A 75 13.76 51.09 -16.65
N ALA A 76 14.51 50.16 -16.06
CA ALA A 76 15.90 50.36 -15.68
C ALA A 76 16.87 50.27 -16.87
N GLY A 77 16.36 49.95 -18.06
CA GLY A 77 17.07 49.79 -19.32
C GLY A 77 16.07 49.60 -20.47
N GLU A 78 16.55 49.11 -21.63
CA GLU A 78 15.66 48.77 -22.75
C GLU A 78 14.68 47.66 -22.34
N PRO A 79 13.36 47.87 -22.51
CA PRO A 79 12.37 46.84 -22.20
C PRO A 79 12.59 45.61 -23.07
N SER A 80 12.58 44.42 -22.46
CA SER A 80 12.59 43.14 -23.18
C SER A 80 11.28 42.90 -23.95
N GLY A 81 10.25 43.70 -23.66
CA GLY A 81 8.90 43.52 -24.16
C GLY A 81 8.10 42.52 -23.33
N ALA A 82 8.60 42.11 -22.15
CA ALA A 82 7.91 41.15 -21.31
C ALA A 82 6.66 41.74 -20.65
N ILE A 83 6.72 43.02 -20.29
CA ILE A 83 5.60 43.77 -19.68
C ILE A 83 5.38 45.13 -20.36
N ASP A 84 4.17 45.65 -20.21
CA ASP A 84 3.89 47.09 -20.27
C ASP A 84 3.82 47.66 -18.85
N LEU A 85 4.33 48.88 -18.70
CA LEU A 85 4.28 49.65 -17.46
C LEU A 85 3.58 50.98 -17.73
N SER A 86 2.46 51.21 -17.06
CA SER A 86 1.72 52.47 -17.16
C SER A 86 2.31 53.56 -16.25
N ALA A 87 1.87 54.81 -16.46
CA ALA A 87 2.34 55.95 -15.67
C ALA A 87 1.87 55.89 -14.19
N ASP A 88 0.76 55.22 -13.91
CA ASP A 88 0.22 54.99 -12.57
C ASP A 88 0.77 53.70 -11.90
N GLY A 89 1.72 53.00 -12.53
CA GLY A 89 2.39 51.84 -11.94
C GLY A 89 1.63 50.51 -12.11
N LEU A 90 0.70 50.42 -13.05
CA LEU A 90 0.08 49.17 -13.46
C LEU A 90 1.04 48.40 -14.38
N ILE A 91 1.41 47.20 -13.96
CA ILE A 91 2.17 46.25 -14.78
C ILE A 91 1.20 45.37 -15.54
N THR A 92 1.32 45.32 -16.86
CA THR A 92 0.53 44.44 -17.73
C THR A 92 1.45 43.43 -18.43
N PRO A 93 1.34 42.11 -18.15
CA PRO A 93 2.18 41.11 -18.79
C PRO A 93 1.84 40.94 -20.28
N LYS A 94 2.86 40.90 -21.14
CA LYS A 94 2.72 40.76 -22.60
C LYS A 94 3.06 39.38 -23.12
N LEU A 95 3.90 38.63 -22.41
CA LEU A 95 4.29 37.29 -22.82
C LEU A 95 3.21 36.28 -22.46
N THR A 96 3.01 35.34 -23.36
CA THR A 96 2.11 34.20 -23.20
C THR A 96 2.90 32.91 -23.28
N THR A 97 2.46 31.91 -22.54
CA THR A 97 3.04 30.58 -22.50
C THR A 97 2.99 29.97 -23.91
N PRO A 98 4.10 29.41 -24.40
CA PRO A 98 4.13 28.73 -25.69
C PRO A 98 3.03 27.66 -25.81
N ALA A 99 2.40 27.55 -26.98
CA ALA A 99 1.35 26.56 -27.22
C ALA A 99 1.84 25.10 -27.09
N GLU A 100 3.13 24.87 -27.37
CA GLU A 100 3.78 23.56 -27.35
C GLU A 100 5.18 23.64 -26.73
N GLY A 101 5.76 22.49 -26.38
CA GLY A 101 7.10 22.39 -25.82
C GLY A 101 7.22 22.81 -24.35
N ASN A 102 8.45 22.96 -23.89
CA ASN A 102 8.78 23.31 -22.51
C ASN A 102 8.22 24.70 -22.14
N ILE A 103 7.83 24.86 -20.88
CA ILE A 103 7.38 26.15 -20.32
C ILE A 103 8.59 26.84 -19.71
N PRO A 104 9.07 27.97 -20.27
CA PRO A 104 10.16 28.73 -19.66
C PRO A 104 9.74 29.28 -18.28
N PHE A 105 10.65 29.27 -17.32
CA PHE A 105 10.45 29.90 -16.02
C PHE A 105 11.63 30.84 -15.70
N PRO A 106 11.41 32.17 -15.66
CA PRO A 106 10.20 32.90 -16.07
C PRO A 106 10.01 32.92 -17.60
N LEU A 107 8.84 33.35 -18.08
CA LEU A 107 8.56 33.58 -19.51
C LEU A 107 9.40 34.74 -20.06
N GLY A 108 9.66 35.74 -19.21
CA GLY A 108 10.54 36.86 -19.49
C GLY A 108 10.74 37.71 -18.24
N THR A 109 11.76 38.56 -18.28
CA THR A 109 12.13 39.41 -17.14
C THR A 109 12.43 40.81 -17.63
N ASP A 110 11.75 41.79 -17.03
CA ASP A 110 12.10 43.21 -17.12
C ASP A 110 12.58 43.71 -15.76
N THR A 111 13.30 44.83 -15.72
CA THR A 111 13.67 45.48 -14.46
C THR A 111 13.11 46.89 -14.45
N ILE A 112 12.38 47.23 -13.39
CA ILE A 112 11.81 48.56 -13.20
C ILE A 112 12.52 49.31 -12.08
N ILE A 113 12.47 50.64 -12.16
CA ILE A 113 12.86 51.61 -11.14
C ILE A 113 11.59 52.26 -10.63
N VAL A 114 11.39 52.24 -9.31
CA VAL A 114 10.33 52.98 -8.63
C VAL A 114 10.99 54.10 -7.84
N ARG A 115 10.62 55.36 -8.11
CA ARG A 115 11.31 56.54 -7.60
C ARG A 115 10.32 57.52 -6.97
N VAL A 116 10.74 58.18 -5.89
CA VAL A 116 10.02 59.33 -5.31
C VAL A 116 10.45 60.62 -6.00
N ASP A 117 9.49 61.41 -6.47
CA ASP A 117 9.71 62.65 -7.23
C ASP A 117 9.73 63.89 -6.33
N ASP A 118 10.47 63.83 -5.22
CA ASP A 118 10.63 64.90 -4.23
C ASP A 118 12.05 65.49 -4.20
N GLY A 119 12.90 65.10 -5.16
CA GLY A 119 14.30 65.50 -5.24
C GLY A 119 15.21 64.84 -4.19
N SER A 120 14.74 63.85 -3.42
CA SER A 120 15.58 63.03 -2.54
C SER A 120 16.57 62.14 -3.31
N GLY A 121 16.19 61.74 -4.53
CA GLY A 121 16.91 60.72 -5.29
C GLY A 121 16.67 59.30 -4.79
N THR A 122 15.68 59.10 -3.91
CA THR A 122 15.32 57.79 -3.35
C THR A 122 14.61 56.92 -4.39
N PHE A 123 15.16 55.74 -4.69
CA PHE A 123 14.57 54.78 -5.62
C PHE A 123 14.87 53.33 -5.20
N VAL A 124 14.07 52.40 -5.73
CA VAL A 124 14.31 50.95 -5.66
C VAL A 124 14.24 50.32 -7.04
N ARG A 125 14.93 49.19 -7.21
CA ARG A 125 14.96 48.41 -8.44
C ARG A 125 14.35 47.05 -8.19
N TYR A 126 13.38 46.67 -9.02
CA TYR A 126 12.74 45.36 -8.93
C TYR A 126 12.78 44.64 -10.28
N PRO A 127 13.32 43.41 -10.35
CA PRO A 127 13.03 42.51 -11.45
C PRO A 127 11.55 42.12 -11.42
N ILE A 128 10.92 42.21 -12.57
CA ILE A 128 9.55 41.79 -12.82
C ILE A 128 9.62 40.56 -13.70
N ARG A 129 9.16 39.42 -13.17
CA ARG A 129 9.16 38.14 -13.87
C ARG A 129 7.75 37.83 -14.34
N VAL A 130 7.58 37.59 -15.63
CA VAL A 130 6.31 37.09 -16.15
C VAL A 130 6.29 35.58 -15.99
N ILE A 131 5.32 35.04 -15.26
CA ILE A 131 5.19 33.59 -15.01
C ILE A 131 3.97 33.02 -15.74
N SER A 132 4.09 31.76 -16.15
CA SER A 132 2.97 31.04 -16.77
C SER A 132 1.80 30.87 -15.79
N LYS A 133 0.57 30.90 -16.30
CA LYS A 133 -0.63 30.49 -15.55
C LYS A 133 -0.77 28.98 -15.46
N ILE A 134 0.01 28.22 -16.26
CA ILE A 134 -0.01 26.77 -16.25
C ILE A 134 0.80 26.28 -15.06
N VAL A 135 0.16 25.52 -14.19
CA VAL A 135 0.78 24.82 -13.06
C VAL A 135 0.94 23.36 -13.47
N LEU A 136 2.19 22.91 -13.57
CA LEU A 136 2.51 21.51 -13.91
C LEU A 136 2.35 20.58 -12.71
N VAL A 137 2.09 19.32 -12.99
CA VAL A 137 2.19 18.22 -12.03
C VAL A 137 3.64 18.09 -11.59
N SER A 138 3.89 18.21 -10.29
CA SER A 138 5.21 18.07 -9.68
C SER A 138 5.49 16.65 -9.21
N SER A 139 4.45 15.88 -8.85
CA SER A 139 4.58 14.49 -8.44
C SER A 139 3.26 13.72 -8.52
N ILE A 140 3.38 12.42 -8.73
CA ILE A 140 2.30 11.45 -8.60
C ILE A 140 2.64 10.56 -7.41
N THR A 141 1.78 10.51 -6.41
CA THR A 141 1.99 9.71 -5.20
C THR A 141 0.99 8.57 -5.14
N ILE A 142 1.46 7.36 -4.85
CA ILE A 142 0.63 6.17 -4.63
C ILE A 142 0.70 5.80 -3.14
N GLN A 143 -0.44 5.62 -2.50
CA GLN A 143 -0.53 5.11 -1.13
C GLN A 143 0.07 3.69 -1.04
N SER A 144 0.60 3.31 0.12
CA SER A 144 1.33 2.03 0.29
C SER A 144 0.57 0.80 -0.19
N ALA A 145 -0.74 0.75 0.05
CA ALA A 145 -1.61 -0.35 -0.38
C ALA A 145 -1.73 -0.50 -1.91
N GLY A 146 -1.43 0.55 -2.68
CA GLY A 146 -1.43 0.52 -4.15
C GLY A 146 -0.04 0.46 -4.79
N GLN A 147 1.05 0.48 -4.00
CA GLN A 147 2.41 0.43 -4.55
C GLN A 147 2.83 -0.96 -5.00
N SER A 148 2.41 -1.99 -4.25
CA SER A 148 2.64 -3.40 -4.59
C SER A 148 1.40 -4.19 -4.20
N VAL A 149 0.78 -4.84 -5.18
CA VAL A 149 -0.49 -5.57 -4.99
C VAL A 149 -0.31 -7.03 -5.35
N GLU A 150 -0.87 -7.90 -4.51
CA GLU A 150 -1.00 -9.33 -4.78
C GLU A 150 -2.48 -9.63 -5.04
N VAL A 151 -2.80 -10.09 -6.24
CA VAL A 151 -4.18 -10.24 -6.72
C VAL A 151 -4.30 -11.57 -7.48
N GLU A 152 -5.36 -12.32 -7.21
CA GLU A 152 -5.62 -13.60 -7.87
C GLU A 152 -5.96 -13.42 -9.36
N ASN A 153 -5.71 -14.45 -10.17
CA ASN A 153 -6.10 -14.46 -11.58
C ASN A 153 -7.63 -14.24 -11.73
N GLY A 154 -8.01 -13.42 -12.70
CA GLY A 154 -9.40 -13.09 -12.99
C GLY A 154 -10.02 -12.06 -12.05
N LYS A 155 -9.27 -11.60 -11.03
CA LYS A 155 -9.70 -10.51 -10.14
C LYS A 155 -9.17 -9.16 -10.62
N THR A 156 -9.81 -8.13 -10.10
CA THR A 156 -9.50 -6.74 -10.44
C THR A 156 -9.04 -5.93 -9.23
N PHE A 157 -8.21 -4.92 -9.45
CA PHE A 157 -7.77 -3.96 -8.45
C PHE A 157 -7.91 -2.52 -8.95
N ASN A 158 -8.60 -1.67 -8.21
CA ASN A 158 -8.79 -0.27 -8.58
C ASN A 158 -7.62 0.59 -8.08
N LEU A 159 -6.60 0.79 -8.93
CA LEU A 159 -5.40 1.56 -8.58
C LEU A 159 -5.72 3.05 -8.40
N ALA A 160 -6.68 3.60 -9.14
CA ALA A 160 -6.99 5.03 -9.12
C ALA A 160 -7.37 5.55 -7.72
N GLN A 161 -7.96 4.71 -6.86
CA GLN A 161 -8.29 5.09 -5.47
C GLN A 161 -7.07 5.42 -4.60
N TYR A 162 -5.90 4.91 -4.98
CA TYR A 162 -4.65 5.07 -4.22
C TYR A 162 -3.73 6.16 -4.80
N VAL A 163 -4.10 6.76 -5.93
CA VAL A 163 -3.28 7.74 -6.66
C VAL A 163 -3.67 9.16 -6.26
N THR A 164 -2.67 10.01 -6.03
CA THR A 164 -2.86 11.46 -5.79
C THR A 164 -1.91 12.26 -6.67
N ILE A 165 -2.47 13.25 -7.38
CA ILE A 165 -1.73 14.14 -8.28
C ILE A 165 -1.42 15.45 -7.55
N ASN A 166 -0.14 15.83 -7.53
CA ASN A 166 0.33 17.04 -6.85
C ASN A 166 1.01 17.99 -7.84
N PRO A 167 0.85 19.32 -7.66
CA PRO A 167 0.02 19.96 -6.64
C PRO A 167 -1.48 19.90 -6.98
N ASN A 168 -2.35 20.09 -5.98
CA ASN A 168 -3.80 20.05 -6.20
C ASN A 168 -4.35 21.20 -7.06
N ASN A 169 -3.54 22.19 -7.41
CA ASN A 169 -3.91 23.26 -8.35
C ASN A 169 -3.22 23.11 -9.71
N ALA A 170 -2.67 21.93 -10.05
CA ALA A 170 -2.17 21.65 -11.40
C ALA A 170 -3.27 21.91 -12.44
N THR A 171 -2.89 22.51 -13.56
CA THR A 171 -3.80 22.94 -14.64
C THR A 171 -4.41 21.76 -15.39
N ASP A 172 -3.63 20.69 -15.59
CA ASP A 172 -4.09 19.40 -16.10
C ASP A 172 -3.70 18.32 -15.09
N LYS A 173 -4.71 17.59 -14.58
CA LYS A 173 -4.54 16.50 -13.62
C LYS A 173 -4.78 15.12 -14.23
N SER A 174 -5.06 15.07 -15.53
CA SER A 174 -5.32 13.80 -16.19
C SER A 174 -4.04 12.96 -16.26
N VAL A 175 -4.23 11.65 -16.15
CA VAL A 175 -3.16 10.66 -16.24
C VAL A 175 -3.54 9.58 -17.23
N THR A 176 -2.53 8.89 -17.75
CA THR A 176 -2.68 7.68 -18.56
C THR A 176 -2.06 6.50 -17.81
N TYR A 177 -2.75 5.36 -17.84
CA TYR A 177 -2.26 4.10 -17.28
C TYR A 177 -1.76 3.19 -18.41
N SER A 178 -0.71 2.42 -18.14
CA SER A 178 -0.20 1.41 -19.07
C SER A 178 0.45 0.26 -18.33
N SER A 179 0.33 -0.97 -18.85
CA SER A 179 1.03 -2.13 -18.32
C SER A 179 2.36 -2.36 -19.02
N ALA A 180 3.39 -2.76 -18.27
CA ALA A 180 4.66 -3.21 -18.83
C ALA A 180 4.53 -4.58 -19.54
N ASP A 181 3.61 -5.41 -19.07
CA ASP A 181 3.31 -6.74 -19.63
C ASP A 181 1.81 -7.03 -19.48
N GLU A 182 1.09 -6.82 -20.58
CA GLU A 182 -0.35 -7.07 -20.66
C GLU A 182 -0.72 -8.55 -20.58
N THR A 183 0.23 -9.47 -20.75
CA THR A 183 -0.01 -10.91 -20.58
C THR A 183 -0.11 -11.32 -19.10
N VAL A 184 0.37 -10.46 -18.19
CA VAL A 184 0.29 -10.67 -16.73
C VAL A 184 -0.87 -9.88 -16.14
N ALA A 185 -0.96 -8.59 -16.44
CA ALA A 185 -2.06 -7.75 -16.01
C ALA A 185 -2.34 -6.63 -17.02
N THR A 186 -3.61 -6.35 -17.25
CA THR A 186 -4.06 -5.21 -18.07
C THR A 186 -4.57 -4.11 -17.16
N VAL A 187 -4.60 -2.87 -17.64
CA VAL A 187 -5.17 -1.72 -16.93
C VAL A 187 -5.98 -0.88 -17.90
N ASP A 188 -7.16 -0.45 -17.49
CA ASP A 188 -8.00 0.43 -18.31
C ASP A 188 -7.72 1.92 -18.08
N GLN A 189 -8.44 2.78 -18.81
CA GLN A 189 -8.30 4.24 -18.71
C GLN A 189 -8.67 4.80 -17.33
N ASP A 190 -9.51 4.09 -16.56
CA ASP A 190 -10.00 4.48 -15.25
C ASP A 190 -9.09 3.95 -14.12
N GLY A 191 -8.00 3.27 -14.48
CA GLY A 191 -7.02 2.72 -13.55
C GLY A 191 -7.48 1.40 -12.90
N LEU A 192 -8.43 0.69 -13.49
CA LEU A 192 -8.83 -0.65 -13.05
C LEU A 192 -7.88 -1.69 -13.67
N ILE A 193 -7.11 -2.34 -12.80
CA ILE A 193 -6.21 -3.42 -13.17
C ILE A 193 -7.01 -4.73 -13.21
N THR A 194 -6.82 -5.54 -14.26
CA THR A 194 -7.32 -6.92 -14.37
C THR A 194 -6.15 -7.88 -14.48
N VAL A 195 -6.05 -8.84 -13.55
CA VAL A 195 -4.97 -9.83 -13.53
C VAL A 195 -5.35 -11.04 -14.38
N ILE A 196 -4.46 -11.43 -15.30
CA ILE A 196 -4.70 -12.54 -16.24
C ILE A 196 -3.54 -13.55 -16.31
N GLY A 197 -2.38 -13.21 -15.76
CA GLY A 197 -1.18 -14.05 -15.76
C GLY A 197 -1.24 -15.26 -14.83
N GLU A 198 -0.19 -16.08 -14.88
CA GLU A 198 -0.04 -17.26 -14.03
C GLU A 198 0.48 -16.89 -12.63
N VAL A 199 0.16 -17.73 -11.64
CA VAL A 199 0.56 -17.55 -10.24
C VAL A 199 2.07 -17.30 -10.13
N GLY A 200 2.46 -16.27 -9.38
CA GLY A 200 3.86 -15.89 -9.17
C GLY A 200 4.44 -14.97 -10.24
N GLN A 201 3.78 -14.77 -11.38
CA GLN A 201 4.19 -13.75 -12.34
C GLN A 201 4.04 -12.34 -11.77
N THR A 202 4.84 -11.41 -12.28
CA THR A 202 4.86 -10.02 -11.85
C THR A 202 4.95 -9.07 -13.03
N THR A 203 4.24 -7.94 -12.98
CA THR A 203 4.35 -6.86 -13.95
C THR A 203 4.23 -5.50 -13.25
N ASP A 204 4.73 -4.46 -13.90
CA ASP A 204 4.63 -3.08 -13.43
C ASP A 204 3.54 -2.33 -14.22
N ILE A 205 2.71 -1.58 -13.52
CA ILE A 205 1.73 -0.64 -14.09
C ILE A 205 2.27 0.78 -13.91
N TYR A 206 2.38 1.51 -15.01
CA TYR A 206 2.82 2.89 -15.04
C TYR A 206 1.64 3.86 -15.07
N ILE A 207 1.76 4.93 -14.30
CA ILE A 207 0.86 6.09 -14.31
C ILE A 207 1.67 7.26 -14.84
N THR A 208 1.20 7.94 -15.89
CA THR A 208 1.91 9.06 -16.50
C THR A 208 1.00 10.29 -16.55
N ALA A 209 1.46 11.43 -16.05
CA ALA A 209 0.75 12.70 -16.19
C ALA A 209 0.67 13.10 -17.67
N ASN A 210 -0.51 13.53 -18.11
CA ASN A 210 -0.72 13.94 -19.50
C ASN A 210 -0.24 15.37 -19.79
N ASP A 211 0.04 16.14 -18.75
CA ASP A 211 0.59 17.48 -18.84
C ASP A 211 1.99 17.51 -19.50
N ARG A 212 2.59 18.70 -19.60
CA ARG A 212 3.92 18.85 -20.20
C ARG A 212 5.05 18.39 -19.29
N GLY A 213 4.78 18.20 -17.99
CA GLY A 213 5.75 17.75 -17.01
C GLY A 213 6.01 16.24 -17.06
N LYS A 214 5.06 15.46 -17.60
CA LYS A 214 5.20 14.00 -17.85
C LYS A 214 5.72 13.21 -16.65
N GLN A 215 5.32 13.61 -15.44
CA GLN A 215 5.69 12.89 -14.22
C GLN A 215 5.10 11.49 -14.22
N THR A 216 5.82 10.53 -13.63
CA THR A 216 5.41 9.12 -13.60
C THR A 216 5.40 8.53 -12.19
N ALA A 217 4.60 7.49 -11.99
CA ALA A 217 4.63 6.62 -10.83
C ALA A 217 4.39 5.16 -11.24
N THR A 218 4.80 4.22 -10.39
CA THR A 218 4.76 2.78 -10.71
C THR A 218 4.06 1.99 -9.60
N CYS A 219 3.17 1.08 -9.99
CA CYS A 219 2.55 0.06 -9.14
C CYS A 219 3.05 -1.31 -9.59
N ARG A 220 3.53 -2.14 -8.66
CA ARG A 220 3.89 -3.54 -8.95
C ARG A 220 2.70 -4.46 -8.72
N VAL A 221 2.37 -5.28 -9.69
CA VAL A 221 1.33 -6.31 -9.61
C VAL A 221 1.99 -7.68 -9.57
N LYS A 222 1.59 -8.52 -8.62
CA LYS A 222 1.99 -9.93 -8.54
C LYS A 222 0.75 -10.82 -8.52
N VAL A 223 0.76 -11.88 -9.32
CA VAL A 223 -0.34 -12.84 -9.35
C VAL A 223 -0.28 -13.71 -8.11
N ALA A 224 -1.29 -13.57 -7.25
CA ALA A 224 -1.43 -14.38 -6.04
C ALA A 224 -1.88 -15.80 -6.38
N ALA A 225 -1.50 -16.76 -5.54
CA ALA A 225 -2.12 -18.07 -5.57
C ALA A 225 -3.54 -17.95 -5.02
N GLU A 226 -4.55 -18.44 -5.74
CA GLU A 226 -5.89 -18.61 -5.16
C GLU A 226 -5.80 -19.57 -3.96
N ALA A 227 -6.60 -19.28 -2.93
CA ALA A 227 -6.71 -20.15 -1.78
C ALA A 227 -7.18 -21.57 -2.21
N PRO A 228 -6.58 -22.65 -1.68
CA PRO A 228 -6.97 -24.00 -2.03
C PRO A 228 -8.42 -24.28 -1.57
N MET A 229 -9.24 -24.81 -2.46
CA MET A 229 -10.60 -25.24 -2.13
C MET A 229 -10.59 -26.73 -1.77
N TYR A 230 -11.05 -27.03 -0.55
CA TYR A 230 -11.23 -28.39 -0.06
C TYR A 230 -12.70 -28.73 0.03
N VAL A 231 -13.09 -29.88 -0.51
CA VAL A 231 -14.48 -30.37 -0.47
C VAL A 231 -14.50 -31.68 0.30
N GLY A 232 -15.38 -31.78 1.30
CA GLY A 232 -15.53 -33.00 2.09
C GLY A 232 -15.85 -34.19 1.18
N PHE A 233 -15.05 -35.25 1.28
CA PHE A 233 -15.29 -36.51 0.61
C PHE A 233 -16.23 -37.35 1.47
N PRO A 234 -17.49 -37.54 1.05
CA PRO A 234 -18.47 -38.20 1.90
C PRO A 234 -18.09 -39.66 2.13
N PHE A 235 -18.24 -40.11 3.38
CA PHE A 235 -18.22 -41.53 3.70
C PHE A 235 -19.30 -42.27 2.89
N SER A 236 -18.98 -43.48 2.43
CA SER A 236 -19.90 -44.32 1.67
C SER A 236 -19.65 -45.80 1.95
N ASP A 237 -20.62 -46.64 1.59
CA ASP A 237 -20.53 -48.11 1.78
C ASP A 237 -19.38 -48.76 0.99
N ASN A 238 -18.76 -48.05 0.04
CA ASN A 238 -17.59 -48.52 -0.70
C ASN A 238 -16.28 -48.38 0.10
N TRP A 239 -16.29 -47.68 1.23
CA TRP A 239 -15.12 -47.53 2.06
C TRP A 239 -14.81 -48.84 2.79
N ASN A 240 -13.54 -49.24 2.79
CA ASN A 240 -13.05 -50.27 3.69
C ASN A 240 -12.06 -49.64 4.67
N TYR A 241 -12.11 -50.04 5.92
CA TYR A 241 -11.24 -49.50 6.96
C TYR A 241 -10.78 -50.62 7.88
N SER A 242 -9.50 -50.58 8.26
CA SER A 242 -8.89 -51.60 9.11
C SER A 242 -7.82 -51.00 10.00
N SER A 243 -7.58 -51.62 11.14
CA SER A 243 -6.40 -51.35 11.96
C SER A 243 -5.56 -52.61 12.06
N ASN A 244 -4.26 -52.43 12.29
CA ASN A 244 -3.37 -53.54 12.62
C ASN A 244 -3.58 -54.11 14.03
N LEU A 245 -4.38 -53.42 14.85
CA LEU A 245 -4.77 -53.85 16.19
C LEU A 245 -6.26 -54.16 16.23
N GLY A 246 -6.64 -55.03 17.17
CA GLY A 246 -8.05 -55.31 17.47
C GLY A 246 -8.76 -54.07 18.01
N THR A 247 -10.08 -54.17 18.23
CA THR A 247 -10.84 -53.09 18.89
C THR A 247 -11.01 -53.44 20.36
N LYS A 248 -10.52 -52.56 21.25
CA LYS A 248 -10.75 -52.67 22.69
C LYS A 248 -12.15 -52.22 23.07
N GLU A 249 -12.53 -51.06 22.56
CA GLU A 249 -13.79 -50.41 22.85
C GLU A 249 -14.20 -49.47 21.71
N GLY A 250 -15.49 -49.20 21.59
CA GLY A 250 -16.04 -48.47 20.46
C GLY A 250 -16.13 -49.34 19.20
N ASP A 251 -16.23 -48.70 18.04
CA ASP A 251 -16.38 -49.34 16.74
C ASP A 251 -15.74 -48.44 15.68
N MET A 252 -14.96 -49.01 14.76
CA MET A 252 -14.26 -48.26 13.71
C MET A 252 -15.20 -47.51 12.77
N LYS A 253 -16.44 -48.00 12.58
CA LYS A 253 -17.45 -47.29 11.78
C LYS A 253 -17.83 -45.93 12.37
N ASN A 254 -17.64 -45.76 13.68
CA ASN A 254 -17.95 -44.52 14.38
C ASN A 254 -16.99 -43.39 14.01
N LEU A 255 -15.88 -43.69 13.33
CA LEU A 255 -14.91 -42.68 12.91
C LEU A 255 -15.42 -41.80 11.76
N PHE A 256 -16.61 -42.09 11.22
CA PHE A 256 -17.16 -41.40 10.05
C PHE A 256 -18.62 -41.01 10.27
N ASP A 257 -19.07 -40.91 11.53
CA ASP A 257 -20.47 -40.63 11.88
C ASP A 257 -20.73 -39.18 12.26
N ASP A 258 -19.68 -38.35 12.21
CA ASP A 258 -19.65 -36.96 12.62
C ASP A 258 -20.15 -36.75 14.06
N LYS A 259 -19.78 -37.65 14.97
CA LYS A 259 -20.01 -37.47 16.41
C LYS A 259 -18.70 -37.56 17.17
N ASN A 260 -18.63 -36.83 18.28
CA ASN A 260 -17.55 -36.95 19.27
C ASN A 260 -17.98 -37.78 20.51
N SER A 261 -19.24 -38.25 20.52
CA SER A 261 -19.82 -39.12 21.55
C SER A 261 -19.54 -40.60 21.29
N THR A 262 -19.31 -40.97 20.03
CA THR A 262 -18.86 -42.29 19.57
C THR A 262 -17.35 -42.24 19.31
N PHE A 263 -16.73 -43.40 19.17
CA PHE A 263 -15.27 -43.51 19.04
C PHE A 263 -14.83 -44.90 18.61
N TRP A 264 -13.54 -45.00 18.38
CA TRP A 264 -12.79 -46.24 18.36
C TRP A 264 -11.52 -46.13 19.22
N ALA A 265 -11.20 -47.20 19.94
CA ALA A 265 -9.96 -47.37 20.67
C ALA A 265 -9.35 -48.77 20.37
N PRO A 266 -8.05 -48.84 20.00
CA PRO A 266 -7.38 -50.09 19.66
C PRO A 266 -7.12 -50.96 20.90
N GLU A 267 -7.08 -52.27 20.69
CA GLU A 267 -6.66 -53.27 21.66
C GLU A 267 -5.14 -53.32 21.76
N ILE A 268 -4.62 -52.86 22.90
CA ILE A 268 -3.19 -52.82 23.18
C ILE A 268 -2.89 -53.92 24.18
N ILE A 269 -2.40 -55.04 23.64
CA ILE A 269 -2.27 -56.33 24.35
C ILE A 269 -0.91 -56.45 25.06
N THR A 270 0.10 -55.69 24.62
CA THR A 270 1.44 -55.62 25.26
C THR A 270 2.01 -54.22 25.11
N ARG A 271 2.71 -53.73 26.16
CA ARG A 271 3.51 -52.50 26.09
C ARG A 271 4.71 -52.77 25.16
N PRO A 272 4.76 -52.25 23.93
CA PRO A 272 5.87 -52.46 23.03
C PRO A 272 7.09 -51.72 23.58
N ILE A 273 8.13 -52.48 23.89
CA ILE A 273 9.43 -51.94 24.34
C ILE A 273 10.19 -51.29 23.16
N TYR A 274 9.71 -51.45 21.92
CA TYR A 274 10.26 -50.83 20.70
C TYR A 274 9.16 -50.49 19.69
N ASP A 275 9.14 -49.23 19.25
CA ASP A 275 8.34 -48.55 18.21
C ASP A 275 6.79 -48.70 18.19
N PRO A 276 6.03 -47.60 18.06
CA PRO A 276 4.57 -47.62 18.05
C PRO A 276 4.03 -48.09 16.71
N VAL A 277 3.32 -49.22 16.67
CA VAL A 277 2.52 -49.58 15.48
C VAL A 277 1.07 -49.67 15.89
N CYS A 278 0.40 -48.53 15.93
CA CYS A 278 -1.05 -48.47 15.77
C CYS A 278 -1.31 -47.63 14.52
N TYR A 279 -1.84 -48.24 13.48
CA TYR A 279 -2.26 -47.54 12.28
C TYR A 279 -3.70 -47.87 11.90
N LEU A 280 -4.32 -46.92 11.20
CA LEU A 280 -5.61 -47.03 10.55
C LEU A 280 -5.39 -46.93 9.05
N ASP A 281 -5.80 -47.96 8.31
CA ASP A 281 -5.84 -47.95 6.85
C ASP A 281 -7.27 -47.69 6.40
N LEU A 282 -7.42 -46.73 5.50
CA LEU A 282 -8.66 -46.36 4.82
C LEU A 282 -8.48 -46.69 3.34
N ASN A 283 -9.42 -47.42 2.76
CA ASN A 283 -9.62 -47.58 1.33
C ASN A 283 -10.91 -46.85 0.97
N LEU A 284 -10.78 -45.78 0.20
CA LEU A 284 -11.86 -44.85 -0.14
C LEU A 284 -12.81 -45.40 -1.22
N GLY A 285 -12.52 -46.58 -1.78
CA GLY A 285 -13.29 -47.22 -2.85
C GLY A 285 -13.12 -46.59 -4.23
N GLN A 286 -12.47 -45.42 -4.32
CA GLN A 286 -12.11 -44.73 -5.56
C GLN A 286 -10.88 -43.86 -5.35
N ILE A 287 -10.19 -43.55 -6.44
CA ILE A 287 -9.08 -42.60 -6.44
C ILE A 287 -9.64 -41.18 -6.34
N ILE A 288 -9.15 -40.42 -5.36
CA ILE A 288 -9.43 -39.00 -5.19
C ILE A 288 -8.14 -38.18 -5.23
N LYS A 289 -8.26 -36.87 -5.46
CA LYS A 289 -7.17 -35.91 -5.24
C LYS A 289 -7.16 -35.52 -3.76
N PHE A 290 -6.60 -36.37 -2.90
CA PHE A 290 -6.57 -36.15 -1.46
C PHE A 290 -5.72 -34.93 -1.12
N GLY A 291 -6.24 -34.04 -0.28
CA GLY A 291 -5.54 -32.78 0.05
C GLY A 291 -5.60 -32.38 1.52
N GLN A 292 -6.50 -32.95 2.32
CA GLN A 292 -6.63 -32.60 3.73
C GLN A 292 -7.33 -33.70 4.53
N LEU A 293 -6.83 -33.97 5.74
CA LEU A 293 -7.48 -34.81 6.75
C LEU A 293 -8.11 -33.93 7.83
N GLY A 294 -9.39 -34.16 8.13
CA GLY A 294 -10.02 -33.70 9.37
C GLY A 294 -9.88 -34.76 10.46
N TYR A 295 -9.47 -34.35 11.65
CA TYR A 295 -9.38 -35.22 12.83
C TYR A 295 -10.04 -34.54 14.02
N ARG A 296 -10.85 -35.28 14.78
CA ARG A 296 -11.52 -34.77 15.98
C ARG A 296 -11.26 -35.69 17.18
N HIS A 297 -10.90 -35.11 18.32
CA HIS A 297 -10.76 -35.87 19.55
C HIS A 297 -12.12 -36.28 20.11
N ARG A 298 -12.10 -37.38 20.88
CA ARG A 298 -13.24 -37.82 21.68
C ARG A 298 -13.46 -36.92 22.91
N ASN A 299 -14.73 -36.69 23.27
CA ASN A 299 -15.12 -35.81 24.39
C ASN A 299 -15.35 -36.53 25.74
N LEU A 300 -15.85 -37.77 25.76
CA LEU A 300 -16.33 -38.45 26.98
C LEU A 300 -15.80 -39.87 27.12
N ASN A 301 -15.30 -40.31 28.28
CA ASN A 301 -14.65 -41.62 28.47
C ASN A 301 -13.45 -41.83 27.51
N TYR A 302 -12.31 -42.32 27.99
CA TYR A 302 -11.08 -42.39 27.16
C TYR A 302 -10.61 -41.05 26.54
N SER A 303 -11.20 -39.91 26.92
CA SER A 303 -10.78 -38.57 26.48
C SER A 303 -9.39 -38.16 26.97
N HIS A 304 -8.77 -38.96 27.82
CA HIS A 304 -7.38 -38.83 28.23
C HIS A 304 -6.40 -39.49 27.24
N LEU A 305 -6.88 -40.30 26.28
CA LEU A 305 -6.07 -40.95 25.23
C LEU A 305 -6.08 -40.13 23.92
N GLN A 306 -5.92 -38.81 24.00
CA GLN A 306 -5.90 -37.98 22.80
C GLN A 306 -4.62 -38.25 22.01
N CYS A 307 -4.74 -38.45 20.69
CA CYS A 307 -3.58 -38.40 19.81
C CYS A 307 -2.87 -37.06 20.01
N HIS A 308 -1.54 -37.03 20.04
CA HIS A 308 -0.74 -35.81 19.94
C HIS A 308 -0.11 -35.75 18.55
N THR A 309 0.63 -36.79 18.14
CA THR A 309 1.29 -36.87 16.84
C THR A 309 0.82 -38.08 16.04
N PHE A 310 0.57 -37.89 14.76
CA PHE A 310 0.35 -38.96 13.80
C PHE A 310 1.11 -38.68 12.49
N LYS A 311 1.39 -39.74 11.74
CA LYS A 311 1.96 -39.69 10.40
C LYS A 311 0.87 -40.02 9.38
N LEU A 312 0.86 -39.29 8.26
CA LEU A 312 0.02 -39.61 7.11
C LEU A 312 0.82 -40.25 6.01
N GLU A 313 0.24 -41.30 5.43
CA GLU A 313 0.77 -41.95 4.25
C GLU A 313 -0.37 -42.19 3.26
N ALA A 314 -0.08 -42.19 1.96
CA ALA A 314 -1.07 -42.48 0.93
C ALA A 314 -0.51 -43.31 -0.22
N LYS A 315 -1.40 -43.99 -0.92
CA LYS A 315 -1.10 -44.66 -2.19
C LYS A 315 -2.32 -44.72 -3.11
N LYS A 316 -2.05 -44.78 -4.41
CA LYS A 316 -3.08 -44.75 -5.46
C LYS A 316 -3.67 -46.13 -5.69
N VAL A 317 -2.84 -47.17 -5.73
CA VAL A 317 -3.24 -48.56 -5.97
C VAL A 317 -2.77 -49.43 -4.80
N GLU A 318 -3.46 -50.53 -4.53
CA GLU A 318 -3.12 -51.43 -3.40
C GLU A 318 -1.69 -51.97 -3.45
N SER A 319 -1.17 -52.25 -4.64
CA SER A 319 0.18 -52.77 -4.87
C SER A 319 1.29 -51.73 -4.68
N ASP A 320 0.95 -50.45 -4.61
CA ASP A 320 1.93 -49.37 -4.52
C ASP A 320 2.57 -49.32 -3.12
N ALA A 321 3.81 -48.82 -3.07
CA ALA A 321 4.44 -48.45 -1.81
C ALA A 321 3.73 -47.25 -1.19
N TRP A 322 3.68 -47.20 0.14
CA TRP A 322 3.16 -46.05 0.87
C TRP A 322 4.07 -44.83 0.63
N THR A 323 3.46 -43.72 0.23
CA THR A 323 4.13 -42.42 0.14
C THR A 323 3.93 -41.67 1.45
N ASP A 324 5.02 -41.21 2.06
CA ASP A 324 4.98 -40.39 3.27
C ASP A 324 4.48 -38.99 2.94
N LEU A 325 3.42 -38.55 3.62
CA LEU A 325 2.83 -37.21 3.47
C LEU A 325 3.20 -36.29 4.64
N GLY A 326 3.94 -36.78 5.64
CA GLY A 326 4.44 -36.01 6.77
C GLY A 326 3.83 -36.37 8.13
N GLU A 327 4.41 -35.78 9.17
CA GLU A 327 3.95 -35.88 10.56
C GLU A 327 3.19 -34.63 10.99
N TYR A 328 2.12 -34.83 11.74
CA TYR A 328 1.19 -33.78 12.15
C TYR A 328 0.94 -33.82 13.64
N VAL A 329 0.82 -32.64 14.24
CA VAL A 329 0.57 -32.46 15.67
C VAL A 329 -0.82 -31.88 15.89
N THR A 330 -1.61 -32.57 16.70
CA THR A 330 -2.94 -32.11 17.13
C THR A 330 -2.85 -31.21 18.36
N GLU A 331 -3.78 -30.28 18.48
CA GLU A 331 -4.03 -29.49 19.68
C GLU A 331 -4.85 -30.29 20.70
N ALA A 332 -4.44 -30.26 21.96
CA ALA A 332 -5.15 -30.94 23.05
C ALA A 332 -6.58 -30.38 23.24
N LEU A 333 -7.50 -31.24 23.68
CA LEU A 333 -8.89 -30.90 24.04
C LEU A 333 -9.75 -30.32 22.90
N LYS A 334 -9.33 -30.44 21.64
CA LYS A 334 -10.17 -30.09 20.48
C LYS A 334 -11.20 -31.17 20.16
N VAL A 335 -12.35 -31.06 20.80
CA VAL A 335 -13.44 -32.03 20.72
C VAL A 335 -14.67 -31.52 19.95
N ASP A 336 -14.83 -30.20 19.83
CA ASP A 336 -16.02 -29.59 19.22
C ASP A 336 -15.91 -29.50 17.68
N ASP A 337 -14.73 -29.13 17.18
CA ASP A 337 -14.45 -28.97 15.75
C ASP A 337 -13.39 -29.95 15.26
N TYR A 338 -13.39 -30.22 13.95
CA TYR A 338 -12.29 -30.92 13.29
C TYR A 338 -11.05 -30.02 13.25
N GLN A 339 -9.92 -30.62 13.60
CA GLN A 339 -8.61 -30.09 13.27
C GLN A 339 -8.27 -30.51 11.85
N LEU A 340 -7.90 -29.56 11.00
CA LEU A 340 -7.70 -29.76 9.57
C LEU A 340 -6.20 -29.78 9.23
N PHE A 341 -5.73 -30.89 8.69
CA PHE A 341 -4.32 -31.13 8.37
C PHE A 341 -4.14 -31.23 6.86
N GLN A 342 -3.51 -30.22 6.26
CA GLN A 342 -3.28 -30.15 4.83
C GLN A 342 -2.06 -30.98 4.41
N VAL A 343 -2.18 -31.64 3.27
CA VAL A 343 -1.10 -32.37 2.59
C VAL A 343 -0.90 -31.77 1.20
N GLU A 344 0.27 -32.01 0.61
CA GLU A 344 0.46 -31.75 -0.82
C GLU A 344 -0.54 -32.60 -1.63
N PRO A 345 -1.37 -31.99 -2.51
CA PRO A 345 -2.43 -32.70 -3.21
C PRO A 345 -1.92 -33.92 -3.97
N THR A 346 -2.41 -35.11 -3.61
CA THR A 346 -1.92 -36.39 -4.12
C THR A 346 -3.07 -37.27 -4.58
N GLU A 347 -2.91 -37.99 -5.69
CA GLU A 347 -3.87 -39.01 -6.10
C GLU A 347 -3.80 -40.22 -5.16
N ALA A 348 -4.87 -40.46 -4.41
CA ALA A 348 -4.92 -41.52 -3.41
C ALA A 348 -6.28 -42.22 -3.42
N GLN A 349 -6.24 -43.55 -3.30
CA GLN A 349 -7.40 -44.36 -2.91
C GLN A 349 -7.20 -44.90 -1.49
N TYR A 350 -5.96 -45.09 -1.06
CA TYR A 350 -5.63 -45.64 0.24
C TYR A 350 -4.91 -44.58 1.07
N ILE A 351 -5.36 -44.38 2.31
CA ILE A 351 -4.78 -43.45 3.28
C ILE A 351 -4.45 -44.25 4.54
N ARG A 352 -3.25 -44.05 5.09
CA ARG A 352 -2.83 -44.61 6.37
C ARG A 352 -2.57 -43.49 7.37
N ILE A 353 -3.13 -43.66 8.57
CA ILE A 353 -2.88 -42.80 9.72
C ILE A 353 -2.13 -43.62 10.74
N THR A 354 -0.85 -43.33 10.93
CA THR A 354 -0.01 -44.02 11.93
C THR A 354 0.10 -43.17 13.17
N PHE A 355 -0.44 -43.64 14.30
CA PHE A 355 -0.44 -42.92 15.57
C PHE A 355 0.90 -43.07 16.28
N ILE A 356 1.65 -41.97 16.38
CA ILE A 356 3.01 -41.95 16.93
C ILE A 356 2.97 -41.74 18.45
N LYS A 357 2.24 -40.71 18.90
CA LYS A 357 2.28 -40.23 20.29
C LYS A 357 0.92 -39.73 20.75
N GLY A 358 0.60 -39.89 22.05
CA GLY A 358 -0.55 -39.28 22.72
C GLY A 358 -0.20 -38.02 23.52
N HIS A 359 -1.20 -37.19 23.84
CA HIS A 359 -1.04 -36.01 24.72
C HIS A 359 -0.75 -36.43 26.16
N LEU A 360 0.13 -35.68 26.85
CA LEU A 360 0.38 -35.87 28.27
C LEU A 360 -0.82 -35.41 29.10
N ARG A 361 -1.18 -36.18 30.13
CA ARG A 361 -2.23 -35.77 31.08
C ARG A 361 -1.68 -34.76 32.08
N SER A 362 -2.38 -33.64 32.25
CA SER A 362 -2.03 -32.62 33.26
C SER A 362 -1.88 -33.23 34.65
N GLY A 363 -0.74 -32.99 35.32
CA GLY A 363 -0.46 -33.44 36.68
C GLY A 363 0.19 -34.83 36.82
N TYR A 364 0.50 -35.50 35.71
CA TYR A 364 1.20 -36.80 35.73
C TYR A 364 2.50 -36.68 34.91
N THR A 365 3.65 -36.81 35.58
CA THR A 365 4.99 -36.68 34.98
C THR A 365 5.52 -37.97 34.36
N ASP A 366 4.89 -39.08 34.70
CA ASP A 366 5.31 -40.46 34.48
C ASP A 366 4.31 -41.24 33.61
N TRP A 367 3.25 -40.56 33.18
CA TRP A 367 2.34 -41.01 32.13
C TRP A 367 2.82 -40.44 30.80
N ASP A 368 4.02 -40.84 30.42
CA ASP A 368 4.56 -40.49 29.13
C ASP A 368 3.93 -41.40 28.07
N TYR A 369 2.89 -40.89 27.40
CA TYR A 369 2.35 -41.53 26.18
C TYR A 369 3.35 -41.47 25.01
N SER A 370 4.60 -41.02 25.24
CA SER A 370 5.73 -41.34 24.36
C SER A 370 5.94 -42.85 24.19
N GLU A 371 5.42 -43.68 25.11
CA GLU A 371 5.47 -45.13 25.01
C GLU A 371 4.14 -45.71 24.49
N THR A 372 3.91 -45.48 23.19
CA THR A 372 3.14 -46.32 22.24
C THR A 372 1.60 -46.24 22.16
N GLY A 373 1.11 -45.84 20.99
CA GLY A 373 -0.12 -46.31 20.30
C GLY A 373 -1.49 -46.13 20.97
N ASN A 374 -1.56 -45.76 22.25
CA ASN A 374 -2.79 -45.61 23.01
C ASN A 374 -3.53 -44.33 22.59
N VAL A 375 -4.35 -44.44 21.55
CA VAL A 375 -5.21 -43.37 21.06
C VAL A 375 -6.68 -43.75 21.19
N SER A 376 -7.51 -42.78 21.53
CA SER A 376 -8.94 -42.80 21.26
C SER A 376 -9.21 -41.82 20.15
N VAL A 377 -9.73 -42.32 19.02
CA VAL A 377 -10.09 -41.50 17.87
C VAL A 377 -11.58 -41.20 17.96
N GLY A 378 -11.93 -39.92 17.93
CA GLY A 378 -13.32 -39.47 17.94
C GLY A 378 -13.93 -39.65 16.56
N ASP A 379 -13.49 -38.85 15.60
CA ASP A 379 -13.99 -38.87 14.23
C ASP A 379 -12.93 -38.38 13.22
N LEU A 380 -13.09 -38.75 11.95
CA LEU A 380 -12.21 -38.47 10.83
C LEU A 380 -13.02 -37.98 9.62
N GLN A 381 -12.45 -37.01 8.90
CA GLN A 381 -12.95 -36.56 7.62
C GLN A 381 -11.83 -36.54 6.58
N VAL A 382 -12.19 -36.87 5.34
CA VAL A 382 -11.27 -36.82 4.20
C VAL A 382 -11.76 -35.71 3.28
N PHE A 383 -10.85 -34.88 2.77
CA PHE A 383 -11.19 -33.79 1.87
C PHE A 383 -10.45 -33.92 0.53
N ILE A 384 -11.20 -33.68 -0.55
CA ILE A 384 -10.69 -33.58 -1.91
C ILE A 384 -10.15 -32.17 -2.12
N TYR A 385 -8.96 -32.06 -2.68
CA TYR A 385 -8.45 -30.83 -3.25
C TYR A 385 -9.17 -30.56 -4.58
N ASN A 386 -10.05 -29.57 -4.59
CA ASN A 386 -10.88 -29.22 -5.73
C ASN A 386 -10.38 -27.91 -6.35
N ARG A 387 -9.28 -28.01 -7.09
CA ARG A 387 -8.77 -26.96 -7.98
C ARG A 387 -8.34 -27.58 -9.29
#